data_AF-A0A9P6XPA6-F1
#
_entry.id   AF-A0A9P6XPA6-F1
#
_cell.length_a   1.000
_cell.length_b   1.000
_cell.length_c   1.000
_cell.angle_alpha   90.00
_cell.angle_beta   90.00
_cell.angle_gamma   90.00
#
_symmetry.space_group_name_H-M   'P 1'
#
loop_
_entity.id
_entity.type
_entity.pdbx_description
1 polymer ?
#
loop_
_entity_poly.entity_id
_entity_poly.type
_entity_poly.pdbx_seq_one_letter_code
_entity_poly.pdbx_strand_id
1 'polypeptide(L)'
;MFVRFTGTDVDTANASTIGSFQGDALQRIQGQMQLRPDDTGGAAILNTPSGAFGIVIAAGSTGAARMVSNAAPLTQNVVSFDADRVARTSTETRPSSTAMLPRLHV
;
A
#
# COMPACT_ATOMS: atom_id res chain seq x y z
N MET A 1 5.28 18.98 -33.40
CA MET A 1 5.28 19.96 -32.28
C MET A 1 4.14 20.94 -32.52
N PHE A 2 3.00 20.78 -31.84
CA PHE A 2 1.85 21.69 -31.97
C PHE A 2 1.88 22.65 -30.79
N VAL A 3 2.42 23.84 -31.01
CA VAL A 3 2.49 24.90 -30.01
C VAL A 3 1.07 25.41 -29.72
N ARG A 4 0.62 25.32 -28.47
CA ARG A 4 -0.62 26.01 -28.05
C ARG A 4 -0.32 27.51 -27.94
N PHE A 5 -1.34 28.34 -28.19
CA PHE A 5 -1.26 29.82 -28.17
C PHE A 5 -0.61 30.42 -26.90
N THR A 6 -0.56 29.66 -25.80
CA THR A 6 0.04 30.03 -24.51
C THR A 6 1.51 29.65 -24.36
N GLY A 7 2.20 29.26 -25.44
CA GLY A 7 3.63 28.93 -25.42
C GLY A 7 3.98 27.62 -24.71
N THR A 8 2.98 26.81 -24.36
CA THR A 8 3.13 25.50 -23.75
C THR A 8 2.94 24.44 -24.83
N ASP A 9 4.00 23.69 -25.14
CA ASP A 9 3.87 22.49 -25.96
C ASP A 9 3.20 21.39 -25.12
N VAL A 10 2.36 20.57 -25.75
CA VAL A 10 1.73 19.42 -25.08
C VAL A 10 2.79 18.49 -24.48
N ASP A 11 3.96 18.44 -25.11
CA ASP A 11 5.09 17.61 -24.69
C ASP A 11 5.91 18.23 -23.55
N THR A 12 5.79 19.54 -23.27
CA THR A 12 6.54 20.23 -22.20
C THR A 12 5.70 20.61 -20.98
N ALA A 13 4.37 20.53 -21.07
CA ALA A 13 3.47 20.93 -19.98
C ALA A 13 3.63 20.11 -18.69
N ASN A 14 4.17 18.89 -18.76
CA ASN A 14 4.50 18.03 -17.61
C ASN A 14 5.94 17.50 -17.65
N ALA A 15 6.79 18.08 -18.51
CA ALA A 15 8.17 17.61 -18.62
C ALA A 15 8.93 17.95 -17.34
N SER A 16 9.51 16.93 -16.70
CA SER A 16 10.41 17.16 -15.57
C SER A 16 11.57 18.04 -16.01
N THR A 17 11.87 19.09 -15.24
CA THR A 17 13.02 19.97 -15.52
C THR A 17 14.28 19.12 -15.66
N ILE A 18 15.03 19.33 -16.74
CA ILE A 18 16.25 18.57 -17.03
C ILE A 18 17.22 18.70 -15.85
N GLY A 19 17.83 17.59 -15.45
CA GLY A 19 18.74 17.54 -14.30
C GLY A 19 18.02 17.44 -12.95
N SER A 20 16.69 17.46 -12.91
CA SER A 20 15.94 17.20 -11.68
C SER A 20 16.15 15.76 -11.20
N PHE A 21 16.33 15.61 -9.89
CA PHE A 21 16.48 14.31 -9.24
C PHE A 21 15.15 13.85 -8.64
N GLN A 22 14.84 12.59 -8.86
CA GLN A 22 13.73 11.90 -8.21
C GLN A 22 14.31 10.73 -7.41
N GLY A 23 14.06 10.73 -6.09
CA GLY A 23 14.44 9.59 -5.26
C GLY A 23 13.60 8.35 -5.55
N ASP A 24 14.12 7.21 -5.10
CA ASP A 24 13.40 5.95 -5.14
C ASP A 24 12.09 6.04 -4.35
N ALA A 25 11.10 5.26 -4.77
CA ALA A 25 9.85 5.15 -4.04
C ALA A 25 9.28 3.75 -4.24
N LEU A 26 8.66 3.23 -3.19
CA LEU A 26 7.83 2.03 -3.27
C LEU A 26 6.38 2.43 -3.58
N GLN A 27 5.63 1.56 -4.24
CA GLN A 27 4.19 1.75 -4.31
C GLN A 27 3.61 1.78 -2.89
N ARG A 28 2.63 2.66 -2.65
CA ARG A 28 1.93 2.74 -1.36
C ARG A 28 1.18 1.45 -1.08
N ILE A 29 1.60 0.73 -0.05
CA ILE A 29 0.98 -0.52 0.41
C ILE A 29 0.41 -0.28 1.80
N GLN A 30 -0.89 -0.53 1.95
CA GLN A 30 -1.61 -0.44 3.21
C GLN A 30 -2.37 -1.74 3.46
N GLY A 31 -2.66 -2.03 4.72
CA GLY A 31 -3.53 -3.14 5.08
C GLY A 31 -4.10 -2.95 6.48
N GLN A 32 -5.22 -3.62 6.73
CA GLN A 32 -5.74 -3.75 8.08
C GLN A 32 -6.33 -5.13 8.31
N MET A 33 -6.37 -5.51 9.57
CA MET A 33 -7.06 -6.68 10.09
C MET A 33 -7.46 -6.35 11.52
N GLN A 34 -8.47 -7.03 12.03
CA GLN A 34 -8.91 -6.83 13.39
C GLN A 34 -8.92 -8.17 14.14
N LEU A 35 -8.74 -8.10 15.45
CA LEU A 35 -8.92 -9.27 16.30
C LEU A 35 -10.42 -9.50 16.47
N ARG A 36 -10.81 -10.76 16.39
CA ARG A 36 -12.18 -11.18 16.64
C ARG A 36 -12.53 -10.93 18.12
N PRO A 37 -13.68 -10.32 18.43
CA PRO A 37 -14.00 -9.93 19.80
C PRO A 37 -14.55 -11.08 20.66
N ASP A 38 -14.96 -12.21 20.08
CA ASP A 38 -15.77 -13.24 20.74
C ASP A 38 -15.11 -14.64 20.82
N ASP A 39 -15.65 -15.51 21.67
CA ASP A 39 -15.20 -16.92 21.87
C ASP A 39 -15.96 -17.92 20.97
N THR A 40 -16.22 -17.55 19.72
CA THR A 40 -16.76 -18.50 18.73
C THR A 40 -15.68 -19.54 18.32
N GLY A 41 -15.90 -20.82 18.61
CA GLY A 41 -14.99 -21.89 18.21
C GLY A 41 -14.95 -22.09 16.69
N GLY A 42 -13.80 -22.48 16.13
CA GLY A 42 -13.71 -22.81 14.70
C GLY A 42 -13.51 -21.62 13.74
N ALA A 43 -13.57 -20.38 14.24
CA ALA A 43 -13.31 -19.17 13.46
C ALA A 43 -11.87 -18.66 13.62
N ALA A 44 -11.38 -17.90 12.62
CA ALA A 44 -10.08 -17.24 12.71
C ALA A 44 -10.05 -16.21 13.86
N ILE A 45 -8.92 -16.13 14.56
CA ILE A 45 -8.65 -15.10 15.59
C ILE A 45 -8.59 -13.71 14.96
N LEU A 46 -8.05 -13.63 13.76
CA LEU A 46 -7.98 -12.41 12.97
C LEU A 46 -9.09 -12.49 11.94
N ASN A 47 -9.80 -11.39 11.74
CA ASN A 47 -10.85 -11.32 10.73
C ASN A 47 -10.79 -10.00 9.95
N THR A 48 -11.64 -9.92 8.93
CA THR A 48 -11.79 -8.74 8.06
C THR A 48 -10.46 -8.23 7.48
N PRO A 49 -9.63 -9.11 6.87
CA PRO A 49 -8.38 -8.65 6.29
C PRO A 49 -8.64 -7.78 5.07
N SER A 50 -7.83 -6.75 4.89
CA SER A 50 -7.78 -5.97 3.66
C SER A 50 -6.36 -5.52 3.34
N GLY A 51 -6.14 -5.20 2.06
CA GLY A 51 -4.86 -4.71 1.56
C GLY A 51 -3.73 -5.73 1.71
N ALA A 52 -2.67 -5.35 2.41
CA ALA A 52 -1.46 -6.15 2.59
C ALA A 52 -1.64 -7.45 3.39
N PHE A 53 -2.78 -7.65 4.05
CA PHE A 53 -3.02 -8.82 4.89
C PHE A 53 -3.85 -9.88 4.20
N GLY A 54 -3.41 -11.13 4.30
CA GLY A 54 -4.19 -12.33 3.99
C GLY A 54 -4.26 -13.22 5.22
N ILE A 55 -5.43 -13.83 5.46
CA ILE A 55 -5.64 -14.71 6.61
C ILE A 55 -5.84 -16.13 6.10
N VAL A 56 -4.95 -17.03 6.50
CA VAL A 56 -5.05 -18.46 6.24
C VAL A 56 -5.29 -19.16 7.56
N ILE A 57 -6.41 -19.86 7.67
CA ILE A 57 -6.72 -20.70 8.82
C ILE A 57 -5.89 -21.98 8.66
N ALA A 58 -5.07 -22.32 9.67
CA ALA A 58 -4.33 -23.57 9.65
C ALA A 58 -5.29 -24.76 9.56
N ALA A 59 -5.26 -25.47 8.44
CA ALA A 59 -6.06 -26.67 8.22
C ALA A 59 -5.44 -27.87 8.96
N GLY A 60 -6.28 -28.68 9.62
CA GLY A 60 -5.85 -29.98 10.19
C GLY A 60 -5.97 -30.12 11.71
N SER A 61 -6.40 -29.08 12.45
CA SER A 61 -6.74 -29.21 13.87
C SER A 61 -8.24 -29.00 14.09
N THR A 62 -8.91 -30.00 14.65
CA THR A 62 -10.28 -29.86 15.15
C THR A 62 -10.26 -28.89 16.35
N GLY A 63 -10.63 -27.63 16.13
CA GLY A 63 -10.70 -26.59 17.17
C GLY A 63 -9.84 -25.37 16.86
N ALA A 64 -10.18 -24.62 15.80
CA ALA A 64 -9.50 -23.36 15.47
C ALA A 64 -9.37 -22.45 16.70
N ALA A 65 -8.28 -21.70 16.73
CA ALA A 65 -7.75 -21.06 17.93
C ALA A 65 -8.82 -20.30 18.74
N ARG A 66 -8.93 -20.69 20.01
CA ARG A 66 -9.89 -20.16 20.96
C ARG A 66 -9.40 -18.82 21.51
N MET A 67 -10.21 -17.77 21.38
CA MET A 67 -9.99 -16.52 22.11
C MET A 67 -10.86 -16.52 23.36
N VAL A 68 -10.24 -16.35 24.52
CA VAL A 68 -10.98 -16.14 25.77
C VAL A 68 -11.23 -14.64 25.89
N SER A 69 -12.48 -14.21 25.70
CA SER A 69 -12.92 -12.83 25.92
C SER A 69 -13.78 -12.73 27.19
N ASN A 70 -13.77 -11.57 27.85
CA ASN A 70 -14.66 -11.28 28.96
C ASN A 70 -16.11 -11.10 28.48
N ALA A 71 -17.08 -11.11 29.40
CA ALA A 71 -18.46 -10.76 29.09
C ALA A 71 -18.57 -9.29 28.63
N ALA A 72 -19.52 -9.03 27.73
CA ALA A 72 -19.72 -7.77 27.00
C ALA A 72 -19.68 -6.49 27.87
N PRO A 73 -19.28 -5.33 27.30
CA PRO A 73 -19.02 -5.05 25.88
C PRO A 73 -17.63 -5.51 25.41
N LEU A 74 -17.58 -6.07 24.21
CA LEU A 74 -16.34 -6.55 23.61
C LEU A 74 -15.67 -5.43 22.81
N THR A 75 -14.41 -5.13 23.13
CA THR A 75 -13.58 -4.19 22.36
C THR A 75 -12.53 -4.97 21.60
N GLN A 76 -12.32 -4.60 20.33
CA GLN A 76 -11.33 -5.23 19.46
C GLN A 76 -10.18 -4.27 19.15
N ASN A 77 -8.98 -4.83 19.03
CA ASN A 77 -7.82 -4.10 18.52
C ASN A 77 -7.79 -4.20 16.99
N VAL A 78 -7.43 -3.09 16.35
CA VAL A 78 -7.16 -3.05 14.91
C VAL A 78 -5.65 -3.08 14.72
N VAL A 79 -5.20 -4.01 13.88
CA VAL A 79 -3.81 -4.07 13.43
C VAL A 79 -3.76 -3.43 12.05
N SER A 80 -3.00 -2.35 11.93
CA SER A 80 -2.83 -1.62 10.68
C SER A 80 -1.39 -1.70 10.18
N PHE A 81 -1.23 -1.93 8.88
CA PHE A 81 0.04 -1.78 8.18
C PHE A 81 -0.05 -0.57 7.24
N ASP A 82 0.98 0.27 7.27
CA ASP A 82 1.14 1.37 6.34
C ASP A 82 2.64 1.53 6.02
N ALA A 83 3.01 1.26 4.76
CA ALA A 83 4.40 1.36 4.30
C ALA A 83 4.94 2.79 4.39
N ASP A 84 4.07 3.81 4.32
CA ASP A 84 4.43 5.23 4.37
C ASP A 84 5.11 5.61 5.69
N ARG A 85 4.92 4.80 6.75
CA ARG A 85 5.51 5.05 8.07
C ARG A 85 7.03 4.82 8.12
N VAL A 86 7.58 4.07 7.16
CA VAL A 86 9.00 3.66 7.18
C VAL A 86 9.69 3.90 5.84
N ALA A 87 8.96 3.82 4.72
CA ALA A 87 9.51 4.00 3.39
C ALA A 87 8.93 5.24 2.70
N ARG A 88 9.70 5.80 1.76
CA ARG A 88 9.16 6.76 0.81
C ARG A 88 8.26 6.03 -0.17
N THR A 89 7.00 6.43 -0.24
CA THR A 89 6.01 5.79 -1.11
C THR A 89 5.49 6.73 -2.20
N SER A 90 4.95 6.13 -3.26
CA SER A 90 4.34 6.82 -4.39
C SER A 90 3.22 5.96 -5.00
N THR A 91 2.60 6.45 -6.06
CA THR A 91 1.62 5.70 -6.86
C THR A 91 2.25 4.59 -7.70
N GLU A 92 3.58 4.65 -7.88
CA GLU A 92 4.38 3.68 -8.64
C GLU A 92 5.64 3.30 -7.86
N THR A 93 6.10 2.05 -8.00
CA THR A 93 7.42 1.62 -7.53
C THR A 93 8.48 1.99 -8.57
N ARG A 94 9.45 2.82 -8.19
CA ARG A 94 10.51 3.27 -9.11
C ARG A 94 11.87 3.41 -8.42
N PRO A 95 12.98 3.15 -9.14
CA PRO A 95 14.31 3.46 -8.64
C PRO A 95 14.54 4.97 -8.62
N SER A 96 15.63 5.39 -7.98
CA SER A 96 16.11 6.77 -8.10
C SER A 96 16.48 7.07 -9.56
N SER A 97 16.16 8.26 -10.04
CA SER A 97 16.42 8.67 -11.42
C SER A 97 16.69 10.16 -11.53
N THR A 98 17.36 10.54 -12.61
CA THR A 98 17.62 11.94 -12.97
C THR A 98 16.99 12.20 -14.34
N ALA A 99 16.23 13.28 -14.46
CA ALA A 99 15.61 13.65 -15.73
C ALA A 99 16.68 14.06 -16.76
N MET A 100 16.75 13.33 -17.87
CA MET A 100 17.67 13.60 -18.99
C MET A 100 16.87 13.96 -20.24
N LEU A 101 17.47 14.71 -21.16
CA LEU A 101 16.88 14.95 -22.47
C LEU A 101 17.03 13.69 -23.36
N PRO A 102 15.94 13.13 -23.91
CA PRO A 102 16.06 12.11 -24.93
C PRO A 102 16.73 12.73 -26.18
N ARG A 103 17.80 12.09 -26.67
CA ARG A 103 18.43 12.44 -27.94
C ARG A 103 18.07 11.39 -28.98
N LEU A 104 17.38 11.80 -30.05
CA LEU A 104 17.22 11.01 -31.26
C LEU A 104 18.29 11.44 -32.25
N HIS A 105 19.18 10.51 -32.61
CA HIS A 105 20.11 10.70 -33.71
C HIS A 105 19.50 10.04 -34.95
N VAL A 106 19.44 10.80 -36.05
CA VAL A 106 18.91 10.36 -37.34
C VAL A 106 20.07 9.99 -38.25
#